data_AF-A0A529SL87-F1
#
_entry.id   AF-A0A529SL87-F1
#
_cell.length_a   1.000
_cell.length_b   1.000
_cell.length_c   1.000
_cell.angle_alpha   90.00
_cell.angle_beta   90.00
_cell.angle_gamma   90.00
#
_symmetry.space_group_name_H-M   'P 1'
#
loop_
_entity.id
_entity.type
_entity.pdbx_description
1 polymer ?
#
loop_
_entity_poly.entity_id
_entity_poly.type
_entity_poly.pdbx_seq_one_letter_code
_entity_poly.pdbx_strand_id
1 'polypeptide(L)'
;FRPLRGLLRLAIRKADLRLLGRVATASARINERFLPKPRLNDIETIAARFDAIGLQVAHSGTVVGLMFDPRDEKTPENMDRAVSELGLLDFQPTIFCH
;
A
#
# COMPACT_ATOMS: atom_id res chain seq x y z
N PHE A 1 17.46 5.92 4.09
CA PHE A 1 16.48 5.68 5.20
C PHE A 1 16.24 6.87 6.15
N ARG A 2 17.23 7.72 6.50
CA ARG A 2 17.04 8.83 7.46
C ARG A 2 15.90 9.82 7.12
N PRO A 3 15.71 10.24 5.85
CA PRO A 3 14.58 11.11 5.46
C PRO A 3 13.20 10.45 5.64
N LEU A 4 13.04 9.18 5.22
CA LEU A 4 11.80 8.42 5.40
C LEU A 4 11.41 8.31 6.88
N ARG A 5 12.39 8.09 7.78
CA ARG A 5 12.13 8.06 9.23
C ARG A 5 11.68 9.41 9.79
N GLY A 6 12.08 10.52 9.17
CA GLY A 6 11.59 11.85 9.51
C GLY A 6 10.15 12.05 9.10
N LEU A 7 9.83 11.71 7.85
CA LEU A 7 8.47 11.79 7.29
C LEU A 7 7.50 10.85 8.00
N LEU A 8 7.93 9.63 8.35
CA LEU A 8 7.11 8.70 9.13
C LEU A 8 6.72 9.29 10.49
N ARG A 9 7.70 9.85 11.22
CA ARG A 9 7.44 10.51 12.50
C ARG A 9 6.50 11.70 12.35
N LEU A 10 6.59 12.44 11.25
CA LEU A 10 5.67 13.53 10.96
C LEU A 10 4.25 12.99 10.72
N ALA A 11 4.09 11.98 9.87
CA ALA A 11 2.81 11.35 9.56
C ALA A 11 2.09 10.87 10.83
N ILE A 12 2.80 10.15 11.69
CA ILE A 12 2.27 9.66 12.96
C ILE A 12 1.84 10.82 13.86
N ARG A 13 2.71 11.82 14.07
CA ARG A 13 2.38 12.98 14.94
C ARG A 13 1.21 13.81 14.45
N LYS A 14 0.93 13.78 13.14
CA LYS A 14 -0.16 14.55 12.51
C LYS A 14 -1.41 13.71 12.24
N ALA A 15 -1.39 12.41 12.56
CA ALA A 15 -2.43 11.47 12.15
C ALA A 15 -2.75 11.56 10.64
N ASP A 16 -1.71 11.77 9.82
CA ASP A 16 -1.81 11.95 8.37
C ASP A 16 -1.64 10.59 7.67
N LEU A 17 -2.77 9.95 7.40
CA LEU A 17 -2.82 8.63 6.75
C LEU A 17 -2.22 8.66 5.34
N ARG A 18 -2.45 9.73 4.58
CA ARG A 18 -1.92 9.85 3.21
C ARG A 18 -0.39 10.00 3.23
N LEU A 19 0.17 10.78 4.16
CA LEU A 19 1.62 10.85 4.32
C LEU A 19 2.20 9.50 4.79
N LEU A 20 1.51 8.80 5.69
CA LEU A 20 1.92 7.46 6.13
C LEU A 20 1.98 6.49 4.94
N GLY A 21 0.92 6.43 4.12
CA GLY A 21 0.86 5.58 2.94
C GLY A 21 1.92 5.92 1.90
N ARG A 22 2.20 7.21 1.67
CA ARG A 22 3.30 7.66 0.79
C ARG A 22 4.68 7.20 1.31
N VAL A 23 4.91 7.28 2.61
CA VAL A 23 6.17 6.83 3.22
C VAL A 23 6.34 5.31 3.10
N ALA A 24 5.27 4.54 3.33
CA ALA A 24 5.29 3.08 3.17
C ALA A 24 5.59 2.68 1.71
N THR A 25 4.91 3.31 0.75
CA THR A 25 5.11 3.07 -0.68
C THR A 25 6.54 3.44 -1.12
N ALA A 26 7.06 4.57 -0.64
CA ALA A 26 8.45 4.95 -0.89
C ALA A 26 9.44 3.93 -0.32
N SER A 27 9.17 3.38 0.87
CA SER A 27 9.99 2.32 1.47
C SER A 27 9.96 1.04 0.64
N ALA A 28 8.78 0.63 0.16
CA ALA A 28 8.62 -0.53 -0.71
C ALA A 28 9.43 -0.38 -2.01
N ARG A 29 9.28 0.75 -2.71
CA ARG A 29 10.03 1.05 -3.94
C ARG A 29 11.55 1.10 -3.75
N ILE A 30 12.03 1.60 -2.62
CA ILE A 30 13.46 1.56 -2.29
C ILE A 30 13.93 0.11 -2.16
N ASN A 31 13.17 -0.72 -1.44
CA ASN A 31 13.53 -2.13 -1.24
C ASN A 31 13.42 -2.96 -2.53
N GLU A 32 12.49 -2.64 -3.43
CA GLU A 32 12.41 -3.27 -4.76
C GLU A 32 13.68 -3.13 -5.59
N ARG A 33 14.38 -1.99 -5.49
CA ARG A 33 15.63 -1.77 -6.23
C ARG A 33 16.72 -2.77 -5.86
N PHE A 34 16.63 -3.36 -4.67
CA PHE A 34 17.59 -4.35 -4.17
C PHE A 34 17.08 -5.79 -4.33
N LEU A 35 15.76 -6.00 -4.27
CA LEU A 35 15.13 -7.31 -4.43
C LEU A 35 13.85 -7.17 -5.27
N PRO A 36 13.99 -7.21 -6.62
CA PRO A 36 12.87 -7.01 -7.54
C PRO A 36 11.81 -8.08 -7.36
N LYS A 37 10.57 -7.66 -7.16
CA LYS A 37 9.39 -8.51 -7.07
C LYS A 37 8.63 -8.39 -8.38
N PRO A 38 8.50 -9.47 -9.15
CA PRO A 38 7.99 -9.42 -10.54
C PRO A 38 6.53 -8.96 -10.70
N ARG A 39 5.86 -8.53 -9.62
CA ARG A 39 4.43 -8.17 -9.62
C ARG A 39 4.09 -6.93 -8.78
N LEU A 40 5.08 -6.21 -8.22
CA LEU A 40 4.76 -5.02 -7.43
C LEU A 40 4.14 -3.91 -8.28
N ASN A 41 4.55 -3.79 -9.55
CA ASN A 41 3.99 -2.80 -10.48
C ASN A 41 2.49 -3.01 -10.73
N ASP A 42 2.03 -4.26 -10.80
CA ASP A 42 0.61 -4.59 -10.95
C ASP A 42 -0.16 -4.11 -9.72
N ILE A 43 0.37 -4.38 -8.53
CA ILE A 43 -0.24 -3.96 -7.25
C ILE A 43 -0.24 -2.44 -7.13
N GLU A 44 0.83 -1.74 -7.55
CA GLU A 44 0.88 -0.28 -7.60
C GLU A 44 -0.15 0.30 -8.57
N THR A 45 -0.38 -0.36 -9.69
CA THR A 45 -1.39 0.05 -10.69
C THR A 45 -2.80 -0.08 -10.13
N ILE A 46 -3.10 -1.19 -9.46
CA ILE A 46 -4.36 -1.42 -8.74
C ILE A 46 -4.53 -0.38 -7.62
N ALA A 47 -3.49 -0.15 -6.82
CA ALA A 47 -3.49 0.83 -5.74
C ALA A 47 -3.86 2.23 -6.25
N ALA A 48 -3.24 2.66 -7.35
CA ALA A 48 -3.52 3.96 -7.97
C ALA A 48 -4.93 4.04 -8.59
N ARG A 49 -5.42 2.93 -9.15
CA ARG A 49 -6.75 2.87 -9.78
C ARG A 49 -7.89 2.98 -8.77
N PHE A 50 -7.71 2.46 -7.56
CA PHE A 50 -8.74 2.38 -6.54
C PHE A 50 -8.45 3.28 -5.32
N ASP A 51 -7.69 4.36 -5.52
CA ASP A 51 -7.43 5.38 -4.49
C ASP A 51 -6.84 4.86 -3.17
N ALA A 52 -6.05 3.79 -3.22
CA ALA A 52 -5.28 3.36 -2.05
C ALA A 52 -4.32 4.49 -1.61
N ILE A 53 -4.26 4.76 -0.30
CA ILE A 53 -3.37 5.81 0.25
C ILE A 53 -1.89 5.40 0.20
N GLY A 54 -1.62 4.11 0.02
CA GLY A 54 -0.29 3.57 -0.22
C GLY A 54 -0.26 2.05 -0.09
N LEU A 55 0.94 1.50 -0.22
CA LEU A 55 1.20 0.07 -0.02
C LEU A 55 2.39 -0.17 0.91
N GLN A 56 2.44 -1.36 1.48
CA GLN A 56 3.55 -1.85 2.29
C GLN A 56 3.97 -3.25 1.82
N VAL A 57 5.26 -3.54 1.90
CA VAL A 57 5.83 -4.85 1.56
C VAL A 57 6.48 -5.42 2.81
N ALA A 58 6.06 -6.61 3.22
CA ALA A 58 6.61 -7.32 4.37
C ALA A 58 8.07 -7.75 4.12
N HIS A 59 8.80 -8.04 5.19
CA HIS A 59 10.25 -8.28 5.16
C HIS A 59 10.69 -9.37 4.17
N SER A 60 9.96 -10.49 4.08
CA SER A 60 10.25 -11.57 3.12
C SER A 60 9.88 -11.22 1.68
N GLY A 61 9.13 -10.14 1.46
CA GLY A 61 8.62 -9.73 0.16
C GLY A 61 7.44 -10.53 -0.36
N THR A 62 6.97 -11.53 0.38
CA THR A 62 5.88 -12.43 -0.05
C THR A 62 4.49 -11.90 0.28
N VAL A 63 4.40 -10.88 1.14
CA VAL A 63 3.15 -10.25 1.54
C VAL A 63 3.23 -8.76 1.21
N VAL A 64 2.19 -8.27 0.52
CA VAL A 64 2.00 -6.86 0.18
C VAL A 64 0.64 -6.42 0.72
N GLY A 65 0.60 -5.31 1.43
CA GLY A 65 -0.64 -4.70 1.92
C GLY A 65 -0.98 -3.46 1.11
N LEU A 66 -2.24 -3.34 0.68
CA LEU A 66 -2.82 -2.08 0.23
C LEU A 66 -3.51 -1.40 1.42
N MET A 67 -3.34 -0.09 1.55
CA MET A 67 -3.96 0.70 2.60
C MET A 67 -4.98 1.65 1.99
N PHE A 68 -6.12 1.80 2.65
CA PHE A 68 -7.21 2.71 2.26
C PHE A 68 -7.55 3.64 3.43
N ASP A 69 -8.07 4.82 3.13
CA ASP A 69 -8.51 5.77 4.16
C ASP A 69 -9.94 5.40 4.60
N PRO A 70 -10.16 4.95 5.85
CA PRO A 70 -11.49 4.55 6.30
C PRO A 70 -12.50 5.71 6.34
N ARG A 71 -12.03 6.96 6.19
CA ARG A 71 -12.88 8.16 6.17
C ARG A 71 -13.39 8.51 4.76
N ASP A 72 -12.87 7.86 3.72
CA ASP A 72 -13.33 8.07 2.35
C ASP A 72 -14.58 7.21 2.10
N GLU A 73 -15.66 7.84 1.65
CA GLU A 73 -16.94 7.19 1.37
C GLU A 73 -16.82 6.08 0.31
N LYS A 74 -15.85 6.20 -0.59
CA LYS A 74 -15.60 5.21 -1.65
C LYS A 74 -14.72 4.05 -1.19
N THR A 75 -14.11 4.11 0.00
CA THR A 75 -13.18 3.07 0.46
C THR A 75 -13.77 1.66 0.41
N PRO A 76 -15.01 1.39 0.88
CA PRO A 76 -15.58 0.05 0.78
C PRO A 76 -15.67 -0.46 -0.67
N GLU A 77 -16.20 0.36 -1.59
CA GLU A 77 -16.31 0.01 -3.01
C GLU A 77 -14.92 -0.20 -3.64
N ASN A 78 -13.99 0.71 -3.36
CA ASN A 78 -12.63 0.64 -3.88
C ASN A 78 -11.86 -0.57 -3.37
N MET A 79 -12.06 -0.97 -2.10
CA MET A 79 -11.50 -2.19 -1.54
C MET A 79 -12.06 -3.43 -2.23
N ASP A 80 -13.37 -3.53 -2.43
CA ASP A 80 -14.00 -4.66 -3.10
C ASP A 80 -13.53 -4.81 -4.56
N ARG A 81 -13.37 -3.68 -5.26
CA ARG A 81 -12.86 -3.64 -6.63
C ARG A 81 -11.37 -4.01 -6.70
N ALA A 82 -10.57 -3.52 -5.76
CA ALA A 82 -9.16 -3.90 -5.65
C ALA A 82 -8.99 -5.39 -5.36
N VAL A 83 -9.78 -5.96 -4.45
CA VAL A 83 -9.79 -7.40 -4.14
C VAL A 83 -10.17 -8.22 -5.37
N SER A 84 -11.21 -7.79 -6.10
CA SER A 84 -11.64 -8.45 -7.33
C SER A 84 -10.54 -8.42 -8.40
N GLU A 85 -9.90 -7.28 -8.64
CA GLU A 85 -8.83 -7.16 -9.65
C GLU A 85 -7.56 -7.91 -9.25
N LEU A 86 -7.21 -7.94 -7.96
CA LEU A 86 -6.12 -8.77 -7.45
C LEU A 86 -6.39 -10.27 -7.68
N GLY A 87 -7.64 -10.71 -7.46
CA GLY A 87 -8.06 -12.09 -7.73
C GLY A 87 -7.94 -12.48 -9.20
N LEU A 88 -8.25 -11.58 -10.13
CA LEU A 88 -8.07 -11.80 -11.58
C LEU A 88 -6.60 -11.97 -11.99
N LEU A 89 -5.67 -11.50 -11.17
CA LEU A 89 -4.24 -11.67 -11.36
C LEU A 89 -3.67 -12.83 -10.51
N ASP A 90 -4.48 -13.79 -10.06
CA ASP A 90 -4.04 -14.93 -9.25
C ASP A 90 -3.37 -14.54 -7.91
N PHE A 91 -3.65 -13.35 -7.37
CA PHE A 91 -3.30 -13.06 -5.97
C PHE A 91 -4.34 -13.65 -5.02
N GLN A 92 -3.95 -13.88 -3.77
CA GLN A 92 -4.83 -14.32 -2.69
C GLN A 92 -5.00 -13.19 -1.67
N PRO A 93 -5.90 -12.21 -1.92
CA PRO A 93 -6.09 -11.07 -1.05
C PRO A 93 -6.86 -11.46 0.23
N THR A 94 -6.47 -10.85 1.35
CA THR A 94 -7.20 -10.93 2.62
C THR A 94 -7.46 -9.51 3.11
N ILE A 95 -8.71 -9.23 3.50
CA ILE A 95 -9.09 -7.94 4.07
C ILE A 95 -8.86 -7.95 5.58
N PHE A 96 -8.20 -6.92 6.09
CA PHE A 96 -8.05 -6.66 7.53
C PHE A 96 -8.73 -5.33 7.87
N CYS A 97 -9.71 -5.38 8.78
CA CYS A 97 -10.37 -4.21 9.33
C CYS A 97 -9.89 -3.99 10.76
N HIS A 98 -9.36 -2.80 11.07
CA HIS A 98 -8.84 -2.42 12.39
C HIS A 98 -9.36 -1.05 12.80
#